data_AF-Q2G4S8-F1
#
_entry.id   AF-Q2G4S8-F1
#
_cell.length_a   1.000
_cell.length_b   1.000
_cell.length_c   1.000
_cell.angle_alpha   90.00
_cell.angle_beta   90.00
_cell.angle_gamma   90.00
#
_symmetry.space_group_name_H-M   'P 1'
#
loop_
_entity.id
_entity.type
_entity.pdbx_description
1 polymer ?
#
loop_
_entity_poly.entity_id
_entity_poly.type
_entity_poly.pdbx_seq_one_letter_code
_entity_poly.pdbx_strand_id
1 'polypeptide(L)' 'MKGQRFPRTREVMTKRDNMTAAYAKAATAPLDRLTPAMLDSIAASHARRGTRDFDQLLAKLRETVEARRLREVA' A
#
# COMPACT_ATOMS: atom_id res chain seq x y z
N MET A 1 -23.90 21.71 -11.82
CA MET A 1 -24.25 20.83 -10.69
C MET A 1 -23.11 20.88 -9.68
N LYS A 2 -23.32 21.46 -8.49
CA LYS A 2 -22.30 21.56 -7.44
C LYS A 2 -22.11 20.17 -6.82
N GLY A 3 -20.93 19.56 -7.00
CA GLY A 3 -20.59 18.27 -6.43
C GLY A 3 -20.64 18.36 -4.90
N GLN A 4 -21.68 17.77 -4.32
CA GLN A 4 -21.85 17.66 -2.87
C GLN A 4 -20.75 16.73 -2.37
N ARG A 5 -19.65 17.32 -1.90
CA ARG A 5 -18.50 16.59 -1.36
C ARG A 5 -18.89 16.16 0.05
N PHE A 6 -19.53 15.00 0.16
CA PHE A 6 -19.83 14.38 1.45
C PHE A 6 -18.55 14.36 2.30
N PRO A 7 -18.61 14.74 3.59
CA PRO A 7 -17.45 14.63 4.46
C PRO A 7 -17.03 13.16 4.48
N ARG A 8 -15.78 12.88 4.08
CA ARG A 8 -15.23 11.54 4.19
C ARG A 8 -15.24 11.21 5.68
N THR A 9 -15.89 10.12 6.06
CA THR A 9 -15.88 9.67 7.45
C THR A 9 -14.43 9.48 7.90
N ARG A 10 -14.15 9.72 9.19
CA ARG A 10 -12.81 9.60 9.77
C ARG A 10 -12.16 8.24 9.43
N GLU A 11 -12.96 7.18 9.41
CA GLU A 11 -12.56 5.83 9.00
C GLU A 11 -12.01 5.76 7.57
N VAL A 12 -12.66 6.42 6.61
CA VAL A 12 -12.21 6.46 5.20
C VAL A 12 -10.91 7.27 5.06
N MET A 13 -10.74 8.31 5.88
CA MET A 13 -9.48 9.07 5.91
C MET A 13 -8.34 8.20 6.47
N THR A 14 -8.53 7.56 7.62
CA THR A 14 -7.56 6.64 8.22
C THR A 14 -7.15 5.52 7.26
N LYS A 15 -8.10 4.95 6.52
CA LYS A 15 -7.80 3.89 5.53
C LYS A 15 -6.93 4.39 4.39
N ARG A 16 -7.19 5.59 3.87
CA ARG A 16 -6.38 6.20 2.81
C ARG A 16 -4.99 6.59 3.30
N ASP A 17 -4.90 7.12 4.51
CA ASP A 17 -3.62 7.50 5.11
C ASP A 17 -2.76 6.26 5.38
N ASN A 18 -3.36 5.18 5.88
CA ASN A 18 -2.69 3.88 6.05
C ASN A 18 -2.17 3.31 4.73
N MET A 19 -2.98 3.36 3.68
CA MET A 19 -2.59 2.89 2.34
C MET A 19 -1.45 3.76 1.76
N THR A 20 -1.51 5.08 1.93
CA THR A 20 -0.48 6.00 1.46
C THR A 20 0.84 5.77 2.18
N ALA A 21 0.80 5.62 3.51
CA ALA A 21 1.98 5.33 4.32
C ALA A 21 2.61 3.97 3.95
N ALA A 22 1.80 2.94 3.68
CA ALA A 22 2.29 1.64 3.23
C ALA A 22 3.03 1.74 1.88
N TYR A 23 2.47 2.47 0.91
CA TYR A 23 3.15 2.66 -0.38
C TYR A 23 4.43 3.46 -0.26
N ALA A 24 4.43 4.53 0.53
CA ALA A 24 5.64 5.33 0.73
C ALA A 24 6.79 4.44 1.21
N LYS A 25 6.55 3.56 2.19
CA LYS A 25 7.54 2.61 2.70
C LYS A 25 8.07 1.66 1.62
N ALA A 26 7.18 1.07 0.80
CA ALA A 26 7.58 0.16 -0.26
C ALA A 26 8.22 0.87 -1.47
N ALA A 27 7.94 2.15 -1.69
CA ALA A 27 8.49 2.94 -2.78
C ALA A 27 9.88 3.51 -2.48
N THR A 28 10.18 3.84 -1.22
CA THR A 28 11.48 4.43 -0.83
C THR A 28 12.52 3.39 -0.45
N ALA A 29 12.11 2.16 -0.14
CA ALA A 29 13.03 1.10 0.20
C ALA A 29 13.84 0.64 -1.04
N PRO A 30 15.16 0.36 -0.89
CA PRO A 30 15.99 -0.20 -1.95
C PRO A 30 15.44 -1.53 -2.45
N LEU A 31 15.34 -1.72 -3.77
CA LEU A 31 14.71 -2.91 -4.36
C LEU A 31 15.48 -4.20 -4.08
N ASP A 32 16.81 -4.12 -4.00
CA ASP A 32 17.71 -5.23 -3.65
C ASP A 32 17.45 -5.78 -2.24
N ARG A 33 16.95 -4.92 -1.34
CA ARG A 33 16.65 -5.28 0.05
C ARG A 33 15.18 -5.61 0.28
N LEU A 34 14.31 -5.38 -0.71
CA LEU A 34 12.88 -5.54 -0.53
C LEU A 34 12.48 -7.00 -0.72
N THR A 35 12.18 -7.68 0.39
CA THR A 35 11.74 -9.08 0.37
C THR A 35 10.21 -9.21 0.41
N PRO A 36 9.66 -10.35 -0.04
CA PRO A 36 8.23 -10.64 0.12
C PRO A 36 7.75 -10.57 1.57
N ALA A 37 8.60 -10.97 2.53
CA ALA A 37 8.30 -10.91 3.96
C ALA A 37 8.19 -9.46 4.48
N MET A 38 9.01 -8.54 3.95
CA MET A 38 8.90 -7.12 4.28
C MET A 38 7.59 -6.52 3.76
N LEU A 39 7.16 -6.89 2.55
CA LEU A 39 5.87 -6.43 2.02
C LEU A 39 4.68 -6.91 2.85
N ASP A 40 4.74 -8.16 3.29
CA ASP A 40 3.77 -8.75 4.19
C ASP A 40 3.74 -8.04 5.57
N SER A 41 4.91 -7.69 6.12
CA SER A 41 5.02 -6.89 7.35
C SER A 41 4.50 -5.46 7.21
N ILE A 42 4.79 -4.80 6.07
CA ILE A 42 4.24 -3.47 5.76
C ILE A 42 2.72 -3.54 5.67
N ALA A 43 2.17 -4.53 4.96
CA ALA A 43 0.72 -4.72 4.88
C ALA A 43 0.10 -4.95 6.27
N ALA A 44 0.72 -5.80 7.10
CA ALA A 44 0.25 -6.10 8.46
C ALA A 44 0.30 -4.89 9.41
N SER A 45 1.19 -3.93 9.15
CA SER A 45 1.30 -2.69 9.92
C SER A 45 0.18 -1.67 9.61
N HIS A 46 -0.51 -1.83 8.48
CA HIS A 46 -1.48 -0.87 7.96
C HIS A 46 -2.88 -1.48 7.74
N ALA A 47 -2.98 -2.81 7.76
CA ALA A 47 -4.23 -3.58 7.69
C ALA A 47 -4.10 -4.89 8.48
N ARG A 48 -5.20 -5.35 9.09
CA ARG A 48 -5.19 -6.58 9.90
C ARG A 48 -5.11 -7.81 9.00
N ARG A 49 -4.22 -8.75 9.32
CA ARG A 49 -4.13 -10.06 8.63
C ARG A 49 -5.48 -10.78 8.60
N GLY A 50 -5.73 -11.51 7.51
CA GLY A 50 -6.99 -12.24 7.30
C GLY A 50 -8.17 -11.35 6.94
N THR A 51 -7.95 -10.05 6.70
CA THR A 51 -8.97 -9.15 6.16
C THR A 51 -8.75 -8.91 4.69
N ARG A 52 -9.84 -8.67 3.97
CA ARG A 52 -9.82 -8.28 2.56
C ARG A 52 -8.98 -7.02 2.28
N ASP A 53 -8.85 -6.13 3.26
CA ASP A 53 -8.03 -4.93 3.14
C ASP A 53 -6.53 -5.25 3.19
N PHE A 54 -6.12 -6.21 4.01
CA PHE A 54 -4.76 -6.72 4.04
C PHE A 54 -4.40 -7.37 2.70
N ASP A 55 -5.26 -8.24 2.18
CA ASP A 55 -5.00 -8.94 0.91
C ASP A 55 -4.86 -7.95 -0.25
N GLN A 56 -5.74 -6.95 -0.33
CA GLN A 56 -5.67 -5.90 -1.35
C GLN A 56 -4.42 -5.03 -1.21
N LEU A 57 -4.05 -4.67 0.02
CA LEU A 57 -2.86 -3.87 0.27
C LEU A 57 -1.60 -4.64 -0.13
N LEU A 58 -1.48 -5.90 0.28
CA LEU A 58 -0.34 -6.76 -0.03
C LEU A 58 -0.21 -7.00 -1.54
N ALA A 59 -1.31 -7.28 -2.24
CA ALA A 59 -1.31 -7.44 -3.69
C ALA A 59 -0.77 -6.20 -4.40
N LYS A 60 -1.31 -5.01 -4.06
CA LYS A 60 -0.85 -3.76 -4.68
C LYS A 60 0.59 -3.40 -4.32
N LEU A 61 1.06 -3.72 -3.12
CA LEU A 61 2.47 -3.52 -2.74
C LEU A 61 3.39 -4.38 -3.60
N ARG A 62 3.02 -5.65 -3.84
CA ARG A 62 3.76 -6.55 -4.74
C ARG A 62 3.79 -6.01 -6.16
N GLU A 63 2.64 -5.64 -6.72
CA GLU A 63 2.55 -5.04 -8.06
C GLU A 63 3.43 -3.79 -8.20
N THR A 64 3.42 -2.91 -7.20
CA THR A 64 4.23 -1.68 -7.21
C THR A 64 5.72 -2.01 -7.27
N VAL A 65 6.15 -3.01 -6.52
CA VAL A 65 7.56 -3.41 -6.43
C VAL A 65 8.01 -4.11 -7.69
N GLU A 66 7.21 -5.03 -8.24
CA GLU A 66 7.50 -5.68 -9.51
C GLU A 66 7.57 -4.66 -10.65
N ALA A 67 6.65 -3.71 -10.70
CA ALA A 67 6.71 -2.61 -11.67
C ALA A 67 7.98 -1.76 -11.52
N ARG A 68 8.47 -1.54 -10.28
CA ARG A 68 9.75 -0.86 -10.04
C ARG A 68 10.92 -1.72 -10.51
N ARG A 69 10.94 -3.02 -10.22
CA ARG A 69 12.00 -3.95 -10.64
C ARG A 69 12.14 -3.99 -12.15
N LEU A 70 11.01 -4.07 -12.86
CA LEU A 70 11.00 -4.04 -14.32
C LEU A 70 11.58 -2.74 -14.89
N ARG A 71 11.44 -1.61 -14.20
CA ARG A 71 12.01 -0.31 -14.62
C ARG A 71 13.51 -0.18 -14.32
N GLU A 72 14.02 -0.83 -13.28
CA GLU A 72 15.46 -0.83 -12.98
C GLU A 72 16.27 -1.80 -13.87
N VAL A 73 15.59 -2.82 -14.42
CA VAL A 73 16.19 -3.83 -15.31
C VAL A 73 16.09 -3.43 -16.80
N ALA A 74 15.20 -2.51 -17.15
CA ALA A 74 15.04 -1.96 -18.51
C ALA A 74 16.04 -0.84 -18.82
#